data_AF-A0A6N1YBZ8-F1
#
_entry.id   AF-A0A6N1YBZ8-F1
#
_cell.length_a   1.000
_cell.length_b   1.000
_cell.length_c   1.000
_cell.angle_alpha   90.00
_cell.angle_beta   90.00
_cell.angle_gamma   90.00
#
_symmetry.space_group_name_H-M   'P 1'
#
loop_
_entity.id
_entity.type
_entity.pdbx_description
1 polymer ?
#
loop_
_entity_poly.entity_id
_entity_poly.type
_entity_poly.pdbx_seq_one_letter_code
_entity_poly.pdbx_strand_id
1 'polypeptide(L)'
;MRRLNQHPKLRDRLEALLNVVENVAGDCTKADEAERYVIEELRKMGNDALHCWGDNAAVKSAEQFREKSPSFHRHGKKNSTGTPPLEK
;
A
#
# COMPACT_ATOMS: atom_id res chain seq x y z
N MET A 1 0.06 -9.15 15.28
CA MET A 1 -0.01 -9.59 13.87
C MET A 1 -1.20 -9.08 13.06
N ARG A 2 -2.44 -8.97 13.60
CA ARG A 2 -3.64 -8.69 12.79
C ARG A 2 -3.58 -7.44 11.89
N ARG A 3 -2.99 -6.33 12.38
CA ARG A 3 -2.79 -5.09 11.60
C ARG A 3 -1.71 -5.24 10.52
N LEU A 4 -0.61 -5.90 10.83
CA LEU A 4 0.49 -6.11 9.88
C LEU A 4 0.07 -7.03 8.73
N ASN A 5 -0.81 -8.01 8.99
CA ASN A 5 -1.39 -8.86 7.95
C ASN A 5 -2.28 -8.10 6.95
N GLN A 6 -2.75 -6.90 7.29
CA GLN A 6 -3.48 -6.02 6.35
C GLN A 6 -2.53 -5.27 5.40
N HIS A 7 -1.22 -5.33 5.66
CA HIS A 7 -0.17 -4.68 4.88
C HIS A 7 0.92 -5.69 4.51
N PRO A 8 0.62 -6.65 3.59
CA PRO A 8 1.53 -7.75 3.28
C PRO A 8 2.92 -7.28 2.85
N LYS A 9 3.01 -6.21 2.04
CA LYS A 9 4.30 -5.62 1.65
C LYS A 9 5.14 -5.19 2.86
N LEU A 10 4.55 -4.52 3.85
CA LEU A 10 5.28 -4.09 5.04
C LEU A 10 5.73 -5.28 5.90
N ARG A 11 4.92 -6.34 5.94
CA ARG A 11 5.29 -7.58 6.63
C ARG A 11 6.52 -8.22 6.00
N ASP A 12 6.53 -8.35 4.68
CA ASP A 12 7.63 -9.00 3.95
C ASP A 12 8.94 -8.20 4.12
N ARG A 13 8.87 -6.87 4.20
CA ARG A 13 10.03 -6.00 4.51
C ARG A 13 10.57 -6.20 5.92
N LEU A 14 9.69 -6.33 6.91
CA LEU A 14 10.07 -6.63 8.29
C LEU A 14 10.74 -8.00 8.41
N GLU A 15 10.25 -8.99 7.68
CA GLU A 15 10.85 -10.32 7.61
C GLU A 15 12.22 -10.30 6.93
N ALA A 16 12.39 -9.51 5.87
CA ALA A 16 13.69 -9.28 5.24
C ALA A 16 14.71 -8.63 6.20
N LEU A 17 14.28 -7.67 7.03
CA LEU A 17 15.13 -7.09 8.07
C LEU A 17 15.55 -8.13 9.13
N LEU A 18 14.64 -9.02 9.54
CA LEU A 18 14.95 -10.09 10.49
C LEU A 18 15.99 -11.06 9.93
N ASN A 19 15.92 -11.39 8.65
CA ASN A 19 16.91 -12.27 8.00
C ASN A 19 18.34 -11.72 8.08
N VAL A 20 18.51 -10.39 8.12
CA VAL A 20 19.83 -9.74 8.29
C VAL A 20 20.32 -9.88 9.73
N VAL A 21 19.42 -9.64 10.70
CA VAL A 21 19.73 -9.74 12.13
C VAL A 21 20.14 -11.17 12.49
N GLU A 22 19.43 -12.15 11.92
CA GLU A 22 19.71 -13.58 12.11
C GLU A 22 20.86 -14.08 11.22
N ASN A 23 21.39 -13.22 10.33
CA ASN A 23 22.38 -13.56 9.32
C ASN A 23 22.04 -14.87 8.57
N VAL A 24 20.78 -15.02 8.16
CA VAL A 24 20.27 -16.27 7.56
C VAL A 24 21.05 -16.65 6.30
N ALA A 25 21.52 -15.66 5.54
CA ALA A 25 22.35 -15.89 4.35
C ALA A 25 23.81 -16.25 4.68
N GLY A 26 24.30 -15.96 5.88
CA GLY A 26 25.71 -16.09 6.25
C GLY A 26 26.62 -15.01 5.65
N ASP A 27 26.09 -14.16 4.77
CA ASP A 27 26.84 -13.19 3.96
C ASP A 27 27.20 -11.90 4.71
N CYS A 28 26.55 -11.59 5.84
CA CYS A 28 26.90 -10.42 6.66
C CYS A 28 28.17 -10.69 7.49
N THR A 29 29.29 -10.84 6.79
CA THR A 29 30.61 -11.04 7.37
C THR A 29 31.27 -9.73 7.76
N LYS A 30 30.82 -8.61 7.18
CA LYS A 30 31.31 -7.26 7.47
C LYS A 30 30.18 -6.32 7.86
N ALA A 31 30.49 -5.42 8.78
CA ALA A 31 29.54 -4.47 9.33
C ALA A 31 29.01 -3.45 8.30
N ASP A 32 29.85 -3.05 7.33
CA ASP A 32 29.49 -2.10 6.27
C ASP A 32 28.44 -2.67 5.29
N GLU A 33 28.57 -3.96 4.96
CA GLU A 33 27.60 -4.68 4.13
C GLU A 33 26.25 -4.85 4.84
N ALA A 34 26.28 -5.21 6.12
CA ALA A 34 25.08 -5.30 6.95
C ALA A 34 24.38 -3.93 7.08
N GLU A 35 25.14 -2.86 7.34
CA GLU A 35 24.63 -1.50 7.42
C GLU A 35 23.95 -1.08 6.10
N ARG A 36 24.64 -1.29 4.97
CA ARG A 36 24.09 -0.96 3.65
C ARG A 36 22.80 -1.70 3.37
N TYR A 37 22.74 -3.00 3.69
CA TYR A 37 21.52 -3.79 3.50
C TYR A 37 20.36 -3.22 4.34
N VAL A 38 20.60 -2.97 5.64
CA VAL A 38 19.57 -2.43 6.55
C VAL A 38 19.05 -1.09 6.04
N ILE A 39 19.93 -0.19 5.61
CA ILE A 39 19.53 1.13 5.07
C ILE A 39 18.64 0.96 3.83
N GLU A 40 19.04 0.12 2.88
CA GLU A 40 18.29 -0.10 1.66
C GLU A 40 16.93 -0.75 1.92
N GLU A 41 16.84 -1.70 2.85
CA GLU A 41 15.56 -2.33 3.19
C GLU A 41 14.63 -1.37 3.95
N LEU A 42 15.18 -0.53 4.84
CA LEU A 42 14.43 0.55 5.49
C LEU A 42 13.91 1.58 4.48
N ARG A 43 14.69 1.94 3.46
CA ARG A 43 14.25 2.84 2.38
C ARG A 43 13.08 2.25 1.59
N LYS A 44 13.19 0.99 1.19
CA LYS A 44 12.09 0.29 0.49
C LYS A 44 10.84 0.20 1.36
N MET A 45 11.01 -0.15 2.63
CA MET A 45 9.91 -0.21 3.60
C MET A 45 9.24 1.16 3.78
N GLY A 46 10.03 2.23 3.90
CA GLY A 46 9.52 3.60 3.96
C GLY A 46 8.71 3.98 2.73
N ASN A 47 9.18 3.62 1.54
CA ASN A 47 8.45 3.86 0.30
C ASN A 47 7.11 3.09 0.26
N ASP A 48 7.12 1.80 0.61
CA ASP A 48 5.91 0.98 0.69
C ASP A 48 4.91 1.55 1.72
N ALA A 49 5.40 2.07 2.85
CA ALA A 49 4.58 2.71 3.88
C ALA A 49 3.92 4.00 3.37
N LEU A 50 4.67 4.84 2.66
CA LEU A 50 4.17 6.09 2.09
C LEU A 50 3.12 5.86 1.00
N HIS A 51 3.33 4.88 0.13
CA HIS A 51 2.33 4.49 -0.88
C HIS A 51 1.04 4.00 -0.21
N CYS A 52 1.15 3.10 0.77
CA CYS A 52 -0.02 2.60 1.47
C CYS A 52 -0.76 3.70 2.24
N TRP A 53 -0.03 4.63 2.84
CA TRP A 53 -0.62 5.82 3.46
C TRP A 53 -1.36 6.68 2.44
N GLY A 54 -0.76 6.95 1.28
CA GLY A 54 -1.35 7.74 0.20
C GLY A 54 -2.66 7.14 -0.31
N ASP A 55 -2.69 5.83 -0.56
CA ASP A 55 -3.89 5.11 -0.98
C ASP A 55 -5.02 5.22 0.05
N ASN A 56 -4.69 4.99 1.33
CA ASN A 56 -5.66 5.09 2.42
C ASN A 56 -6.16 6.53 2.64
N ALA A 57 -5.28 7.52 2.50
CA ALA A 57 -5.64 8.93 2.61
C ALA A 57 -6.60 9.34 1.48
N ALA A 58 -6.36 8.88 0.25
CA ALA A 58 -7.23 9.13 -0.88
C ALA A 58 -8.63 8.53 -0.66
N VAL A 59 -8.72 7.28 -0.20
CA VAL A 59 -10.00 6.62 0.12
C VAL A 59 -10.76 7.38 1.19
N LYS A 60 -10.12 7.69 2.33
CA LYS A 60 -10.75 8.45 3.42
C LYS A 60 -11.23 9.82 2.97
N SER A 61 -10.43 10.52 2.17
CA SER A 61 -10.80 11.84 1.64
C SER A 61 -12.03 11.75 0.73
N ALA A 62 -12.08 10.73 -0.14
CA ALA A 62 -13.24 10.49 -1.01
C ALA A 62 -14.51 10.13 -0.22
N GLU A 63 -14.39 9.32 0.84
CA GLU A 63 -15.51 8.97 1.73
C GLU A 63 -16.05 10.21 2.45
N GLN A 64 -15.17 11.01 3.06
CA GLN A 64 -15.54 12.25 3.73
C GLN A 64 -16.20 13.26 2.78
N PHE A 65 -15.73 13.34 1.54
CA PHE A 65 -16.35 14.20 0.53
C PHE A 65 -17.77 13.71 0.20
N ARG A 66 -17.96 12.40 0.04
CA ARG A 66 -19.27 11.81 -0.26
C ARG A 66 -20.29 12.03 0.86
N GLU A 67 -19.84 11.95 2.12
CA GLU A 67 -20.69 12.26 3.28
C GLU A 67 -21.13 13.72 3.29
N LYS A 68 -20.23 14.66 2.97
CA LYS A 68 -20.52 16.10 2.92
C LYS A 68 -21.31 16.53 1.68
N SER A 69 -21.29 15.73 0.62
CA SER A 69 -21.84 16.08 -0.68
C SER A 69 -22.54 14.88 -1.32
N PRO A 70 -23.68 14.42 -0.76
CA PRO A 70 -24.34 13.19 -1.19
C PRO A 70 -24.95 13.25 -2.60
N SER A 71 -25.16 14.45 -3.14
CA SER A 71 -25.63 14.66 -4.53
C SER A 71 -24.53 14.44 -5.58
N PHE A 72 -23.25 14.42 -5.17
CA PHE A 72 -22.13 14.22 -6.07
C PHE A 72 -21.85 12.75 -6.28
N HIS A 73 -21.74 12.36 -7.54
CA HIS A 73 -21.45 10.99 -7.94
C HIS A 73 -19.96 10.83 -8.22
N ARG A 74 -19.41 9.65 -7.90
CA ARG A 74 -18.03 9.32 -8.25
C ARG A 74 -17.87 9.41 -9.77
N HIS A 75 -16.84 10.10 -10.22
CA HIS A 75 -16.46 10.08 -11.63
C HIS A 75 -16.04 8.66 -12.04
N GLY A 76 -16.62 8.16 -13.13
CA GLY A 76 -16.34 6.82 -13.64
C GLY A 76 -16.84 6.65 -15.06
N LYS A 77 -16.20 5.77 -15.81
CA LYS A 77 -16.62 5.43 -17.17
C LYS A 77 -18.00 4.77 -17.12
N LYS A 78 -18.96 5.30 -17.88
CA LYS A 78 -20.28 4.69 -18.03
C LYS A 78 -20.11 3.38 -18.82
N ASN A 79 -20.56 2.27 -18.24
CA ASN A 79 -20.47 0.95 -18.86
C ASN A 79 -21.75 0.52 -19.59
N SER A 80 -22.78 1.39 -19.65
CA SER A 80 -24.05 1.10 -20.32
C SER A 80 -24.27 2.07 -21.48
N THR A 81 -24.67 1.52 -22.63
CA THR A 81 -25.10 2.26 -23.83
C THR A 81 -26.52 2.83 -23.73
N GLY A 82 -27.25 2.54 -22.65
CA GLY A 82 -28.64 2.96 -22.43
C GLY A 82 -29.67 1.92 -22.87
N THR A 83 -30.85 1.95 -22.25
CA THR A 83 -32.01 1.13 -22.62
C THR A 83 -32.82 1.88 -23.69
N PRO A 84 -33.10 1.29 -24.87
CA PRO A 84 -33.91 1.95 -25.88
C PRO A 84 -35.35 2.18 -25.38
N PRO A 85 -36.04 3.27 -25.80
CA PRO A 85 -37.42 3.53 -25.40
C PRO A 85 -38.35 2.42 -25.93
N LEU A 86 -39.24 1.93 -25.08
CA LEU A 86 -40.30 1.02 -25.50
C LEU A 86 -41.35 1.86 -26.26
N GLU A 87 -41.48 1.64 -27.57
CA GLU A 87 -42.53 2.28 -28.37
C GLU A 87 -43.92 1.88 -27.85
N LYS A 88 -44.84 2.85 -27.92
CA LYS A 88 -46.19 2.79 -27.34
C LYS A 88 -47.19 2.08 -28.26
#